data_AF-A0AAD7CTQ5-F1
#
_entry.id   AF-A0AAD7CTQ5-F1
#
_cell.length_a   1.000
_cell.length_b   1.000
_cell.length_c   1.000
_cell.angle_alpha   90.00
_cell.angle_beta   90.00
_cell.angle_gamma   90.00
#
_symmetry.space_group_name_H-M   'P 1'
#
loop_
_entity.id
_entity.type
_entity.pdbx_description
1 polymer ?
#
loop_
_entity_poly.entity_id
_entity_poly.type
_entity_poly.pdbx_seq_one_letter_code
_entity_poly.pdbx_strand_id
1 'polypeptide(L)'
;MSIQIHAIHPDNEANFKALATTPQNIRSTRSAIHTACTNCFKNDGKQLRRCAKDIKPSIIRPWCQKAHCPQHKKSCSNVDGSGILKLVQTFYANKLLNTHLQACFILQFDLLRRPQLDKPFMVRVNIDIEPADMPDFFNIFIRQTVLDKIKGMLQVNAFTPVTPAAMADLRQMRKDIWRETRDSAHKVGFKNDSVGLAEIGNAASEQTITAPVHIK
;
A
#
# COMPACT_ATOMS: atom_id res chain seq x y z
N MET A 1 -7.46 -24.26 30.38
CA MET A 1 -8.45 -23.27 29.92
C MET A 1 -7.71 -21.98 29.62
N SER A 2 -7.66 -21.54 28.36
CA SER A 2 -7.07 -20.26 27.98
C SER A 2 -8.18 -19.21 27.96
N ILE A 3 -8.04 -18.14 28.74
CA ILE A 3 -8.97 -17.01 28.75
C ILE A 3 -8.56 -16.10 27.59
N GLN A 4 -9.30 -16.16 26.48
CA GLN A 4 -9.18 -15.15 25.43
C GLN A 4 -9.82 -13.85 25.92
N ILE A 5 -8.98 -12.90 26.33
CA ILE A 5 -9.44 -11.54 26.63
C ILE A 5 -9.62 -10.82 25.28
N HIS A 6 -10.84 -10.85 24.75
CA HIS A 6 -11.23 -9.99 23.64
C HIS A 6 -11.56 -8.61 24.21
N ALA A 7 -10.60 -7.69 24.19
CA ALA A 7 -10.79 -6.30 24.59
C ALA A 7 -11.56 -5.49 23.52
N ILE A 8 -12.66 -6.04 23.00
CA ILE A 8 -13.51 -5.38 22.01
C ILE A 8 -14.87 -5.16 22.67
N HIS A 9 -15.26 -3.90 22.82
CA HIS A 9 -16.58 -3.54 23.34
C HIS A 9 -17.67 -4.21 22.47
N PRO A 10 -18.73 -4.80 23.05
CA PRO A 10 -19.74 -5.54 22.29
C PRO A 10 -20.37 -4.70 21.16
N ASP A 11 -20.56 -3.40 21.37
CA ASP A 11 -21.11 -2.49 20.36
C ASP A 11 -20.14 -2.17 19.21
N ASN A 12 -18.84 -2.43 19.37
CA ASN A 12 -17.85 -2.13 18.34
C ASN A 12 -18.07 -2.96 17.09
N GLU A 13 -18.59 -4.19 17.21
CA GLU A 13 -18.83 -5.04 16.05
C GLU A 13 -19.98 -4.50 15.18
N ALA A 14 -21.08 -4.08 15.81
CA ALA A 14 -22.22 -3.49 15.11
C ALA A 14 -21.83 -2.15 14.44
N ASN A 15 -21.12 -1.29 15.17
CA ASN A 15 -20.62 -0.02 14.65
C ASN A 15 -19.62 -0.22 13.51
N PHE A 16 -18.70 -1.19 13.64
CA PHE A 16 -17.77 -1.54 12.58
C PHE A 16 -18.51 -2.02 11.34
N LYS A 17 -19.49 -2.93 11.48
CA LYS A 17 -20.29 -3.42 10.35
C LYS A 17 -21.06 -2.30 9.64
N ALA A 18 -21.57 -1.32 10.39
CA ALA A 18 -22.27 -0.17 9.82
C ALA A 18 -21.35 0.78 9.04
N LEU A 19 -20.10 0.94 9.50
CA LEU A 19 -19.11 1.84 8.88
C LEU A 19 -18.20 1.14 7.87
N ALA A 20 -18.20 -0.20 7.84
CA ALA A 20 -17.31 -0.99 7.01
C ALA A 20 -17.54 -0.71 5.51
N THR A 21 -16.43 -0.52 4.79
CA THR A 21 -16.49 -0.39 3.33
C THR A 21 -17.02 -1.69 2.73
N THR A 22 -18.11 -1.60 1.96
CA THR A 22 -18.72 -2.79 1.35
C THR A 22 -17.77 -3.46 0.36
N PRO A 23 -17.86 -4.80 0.20
CA PRO A 23 -17.03 -5.52 -0.78
C PRO A 23 -17.21 -5.04 -2.23
N GLN A 24 -18.38 -4.51 -2.58
CA GLN A 24 -18.63 -3.93 -3.91
C GLN A 24 -17.84 -2.64 -4.10
N ASN A 25 -17.84 -1.74 -3.10
CA ASN A 25 -17.07 -0.50 -3.13
C ASN A 25 -15.57 -0.78 -3.17
N ILE A 26 -15.08 -1.71 -2.35
CA ILE A 26 -13.66 -2.13 -2.37
C ILE A 26 -13.28 -2.62 -3.78
N ARG A 27 -14.11 -3.45 -4.42
CA ARG A 27 -13.83 -3.95 -5.78
C ARG A 27 -13.81 -2.83 -6.82
N SER A 28 -14.77 -1.89 -6.76
CA SER A 28 -14.86 -0.75 -7.67
C SER A 28 -13.65 0.18 -7.51
N THR A 29 -13.33 0.59 -6.28
CA THR A 29 -12.16 1.42 -6.00
C THR A 29 -10.87 0.71 -6.43
N ARG A 30 -10.74 -0.59 -6.13
CA ARG A 30 -9.56 -1.37 -6.56
C ARG A 30 -9.40 -1.41 -8.07
N SER A 31 -10.48 -1.53 -8.84
CA SER A 31 -10.39 -1.48 -10.31
C SER A 31 -10.00 -0.11 -10.85
N ALA A 32 -10.27 0.96 -10.09
CA ALA A 32 -9.83 2.32 -10.42
C ALA A 32 -8.38 2.60 -9.99
N ILE A 33 -7.80 1.79 -9.09
CA ILE A 33 -6.36 1.85 -8.77
C ILE A 33 -5.60 1.38 -10.01
N HIS A 34 -5.19 2.35 -10.81
CA HIS A 34 -4.38 2.10 -11.97
C HIS A 34 -3.07 1.43 -11.57
N THR A 35 -2.83 0.25 -12.13
CA THR A 35 -1.51 -0.38 -12.00
C THR A 35 -0.60 0.19 -13.08
N ALA A 36 0.61 0.59 -12.70
CA ALA A 36 1.62 1.11 -13.62
C ALA A 36 2.66 0.03 -13.96
N CYS A 37 3.37 0.20 -15.07
CA CYS A 37 4.46 -0.71 -15.42
C CYS A 37 5.56 -0.68 -14.33
N THR A 38 5.99 -1.81 -13.76
CA THR A 38 7.00 -1.76 -12.67
C THR A 38 8.38 -1.25 -13.10
N ASN A 39 8.67 -1.25 -14.42
CA ASN A 39 9.93 -0.75 -14.97
C ASN A 39 9.83 0.67 -15.53
N CYS A 40 8.87 0.92 -16.43
CA CYS A 40 8.74 2.23 -17.08
C CYS A 40 7.66 3.12 -16.45
N PHE A 41 6.89 2.57 -15.52
CA PHE A 41 5.86 3.28 -14.75
C PHE A 41 4.76 3.99 -15.53
N LYS A 42 4.69 3.78 -16.84
CA LYS A 42 3.62 4.32 -17.68
C LYS A 42 2.35 3.50 -17.52
N ASN A 43 1.24 4.17 -17.23
CA ASN A 43 -0.12 3.66 -17.36
C ASN A 43 -0.83 4.47 -18.47
N ASP A 44 -0.93 3.92 -19.68
CA ASP A 44 -1.59 4.56 -20.84
C ASP A 44 -2.89 3.83 -21.21
N GLY A 45 -3.51 3.15 -20.24
CA GLY A 45 -4.68 2.31 -20.48
C GLY A 45 -4.40 1.02 -21.27
N LYS A 46 -3.16 0.77 -21.73
CA LYS A 46 -2.81 -0.49 -22.37
C LYS A 46 -2.71 -1.62 -21.35
N GLN A 47 -3.15 -2.80 -21.78
CA GLN A 47 -3.14 -4.01 -20.97
C GLN A 47 -1.72 -4.37 -20.56
N LEU A 48 -1.38 -4.09 -19.30
CA LEU A 48 -0.12 -4.51 -18.73
C LEU A 48 -0.17 -6.02 -18.48
N ARG A 49 0.91 -6.74 -18.81
CA ARG A 49 0.96 -8.19 -18.68
C ARG A 49 1.83 -8.57 -17.50
N ARG A 50 1.45 -9.65 -16.81
CA ARG A 50 2.36 -10.33 -15.90
C ARG A 50 3.40 -11.07 -16.74
N CYS A 51 4.66 -11.03 -16.33
CA CYS A 51 5.67 -11.90 -16.91
C CYS A 51 5.26 -13.36 -16.69
N ALA A 52 5.24 -14.16 -17.75
CA ALA A 52 4.80 -15.56 -17.69
C ALA A 52 5.71 -16.46 -16.84
N LYS A 53 6.96 -16.04 -16.62
CA LYS A 53 7.95 -16.75 -15.78
C LYS A 53 8.04 -16.17 -14.36
N ASP A 54 7.43 -15.01 -14.11
CA ASP A 54 7.47 -14.43 -12.79
C ASP A 54 6.32 -14.93 -11.94
N ILE A 55 6.65 -15.36 -10.73
CA ILE A 55 5.66 -15.56 -9.67
C ILE A 55 5.36 -14.21 -8.98
N LYS A 56 6.34 -13.30 -8.96
CA LYS A 56 6.20 -11.90 -8.57
C LYS A 56 5.37 -11.14 -9.62
N PRO A 57 4.28 -10.44 -9.25
CA PRO A 57 3.52 -9.65 -10.21
C PRO A 57 4.31 -8.40 -10.64
N SER A 58 5.28 -8.58 -11.55
CA SER A 58 5.81 -7.49 -12.35
C SER A 58 4.80 -7.27 -13.48
N ILE A 59 4.09 -6.16 -13.38
CA ILE A 59 3.11 -5.78 -14.39
C ILE A 59 3.91 -4.95 -15.38
N ILE A 60 4.26 -5.54 -16.53
CA ILE A 60 5.18 -4.95 -17.50
C ILE A 60 4.54 -4.98 -18.89
N ARG A 61 4.77 -3.94 -19.68
CA ARG A 61 4.38 -3.93 -21.09
C ARG A 61 5.23 -4.91 -21.89
N PRO A 62 4.72 -5.55 -22.96
CA PRO A 62 5.53 -6.47 -23.77
C PRO A 62 6.85 -5.88 -24.27
N TRP A 63 6.84 -4.62 -24.73
CA TRP A 63 8.07 -3.94 -25.17
C TRP A 63 9.03 -3.64 -24.01
N CYS A 64 8.49 -3.22 -22.86
CA CYS A 64 9.26 -2.88 -21.67
C CYS A 64 9.86 -4.15 -21.05
N GLN A 65 9.13 -5.26 -21.10
CA GLN A 65 9.59 -6.56 -20.68
C GLN A 65 10.75 -7.03 -21.54
N LYS A 66 10.67 -6.88 -22.87
CA LYS A 66 11.79 -7.20 -23.77
C LYS A 66 13.03 -6.33 -23.49
N ALA A 67 12.84 -5.00 -23.36
CA ALA A 67 13.93 -4.06 -23.15
C ALA A 67 14.66 -4.25 -21.82
N HIS A 68 13.95 -4.60 -20.75
CA HIS A 68 14.50 -4.76 -19.40
C HIS A 68 14.60 -6.22 -18.95
N CYS A 69 14.35 -7.18 -19.86
CA CYS A 69 14.47 -8.62 -19.57
C CYS A 69 15.83 -9.00 -18.97
N PRO A 70 16.98 -8.48 -19.46
CA PRO A 70 18.28 -8.88 -18.92
C PRO A 70 18.49 -8.51 -17.44
N GLN A 71 18.02 -7.32 -17.02
CA GLN A 71 18.07 -6.90 -15.61
C GLN A 71 17.03 -7.66 -14.79
N HIS A 72 15.81 -7.76 -15.32
CA HIS A 72 14.69 -8.45 -14.69
C HIS A 72 14.98 -9.94 -14.43
N LYS A 73 15.63 -10.63 -15.36
CA LYS A 73 15.99 -12.06 -15.24
C LYS A 73 16.85 -12.35 -14.01
N LYS A 74 17.62 -11.37 -13.52
CA LYS A 74 18.45 -11.51 -12.31
C LYS A 74 17.64 -11.55 -11.02
N SER A 75 16.46 -10.91 -11.00
CA SER A 75 15.55 -10.83 -9.84
C SER A 75 14.23 -11.60 -10.04
N CYS A 76 14.04 -12.16 -11.24
CA CYS A 76 12.99 -13.12 -11.63
C CYS A 76 13.19 -14.44 -10.86
N SER A 77 12.73 -14.49 -9.62
CA SER A 77 12.78 -15.69 -8.79
C SER A 77 11.39 -16.34 -8.62
N ASN A 78 11.38 -17.67 -8.53
CA ASN A 78 10.20 -18.53 -8.32
C ASN A 78 9.67 -18.46 -6.86
N VAL A 79 9.47 -17.26 -6.31
CA VAL A 79 8.91 -17.12 -4.95
C VAL A 79 7.45 -16.69 -5.03
N ASP A 80 6.58 -17.49 -4.41
CA ASP A 80 5.14 -17.22 -4.21
C ASP A 80 4.92 -15.83 -3.63
N GLY A 81 4.23 -14.96 -4.38
CA GLY A 81 4.05 -13.57 -3.95
C GLY A 81 3.04 -12.75 -4.74
N SER A 82 2.04 -13.36 -5.39
CA SER A 82 0.96 -12.59 -6.04
C SER A 82 -0.11 -12.08 -5.06
N GLY A 83 -0.18 -12.67 -3.86
CA GLY A 83 -1.19 -12.35 -2.85
C GLY A 83 -1.02 -10.99 -2.20
N ILE A 84 0.21 -10.62 -1.82
CA ILE A 84 0.43 -9.42 -1.00
C ILE A 84 0.05 -8.15 -1.74
N LEU A 85 0.42 -8.00 -3.03
CA LEU A 85 0.03 -6.85 -3.84
C LEU A 85 -1.50 -6.67 -3.89
N LYS A 86 -2.23 -7.78 -4.07
CA LYS A 86 -3.70 -7.78 -4.07
C LYS A 86 -4.26 -7.41 -2.69
N LEU A 87 -3.61 -7.84 -1.61
CA LEU A 87 -3.95 -7.44 -0.24
C LEU A 87 -3.70 -5.94 -0.04
N VAL A 88 -2.56 -5.40 -0.48
CA VAL A 88 -2.27 -3.96 -0.40
C VAL A 88 -3.31 -3.14 -1.16
N GLN A 89 -3.61 -3.53 -2.40
CA GLN A 89 -4.61 -2.86 -3.21
C GLN A 89 -6.00 -2.92 -2.58
N THR A 90 -6.34 -4.04 -1.95
CA THR A 90 -7.61 -4.23 -1.24
C THR A 90 -7.67 -3.39 0.04
N PHE A 91 -6.58 -3.34 0.79
CA PHE A 91 -6.40 -2.50 1.98
C PHE A 91 -6.53 -1.02 1.63
N TYR A 92 -5.85 -0.57 0.59
CA TYR A 92 -5.89 0.82 0.16
C TYR A 92 -7.24 1.23 -0.45
N ALA A 93 -7.93 0.30 -1.12
CA ALA A 93 -9.28 0.49 -1.64
C ALA A 93 -10.37 0.49 -0.56
N ASN A 94 -10.06 0.06 0.66
CA ASN A 94 -10.99 0.14 1.78
C ASN A 94 -10.99 1.57 2.32
N LYS A 95 -12.07 2.31 2.07
CA LYS A 95 -12.21 3.73 2.45
C LYS A 95 -12.00 3.96 3.95
N LEU A 96 -12.60 3.12 4.79
CA LEU A 96 -12.45 3.23 6.25
C LEU A 96 -10.97 3.11 6.66
N LEU A 97 -10.26 2.10 6.18
CA LEU A 97 -8.83 1.92 6.47
C LEU A 97 -7.98 3.06 5.89
N ASN A 98 -8.31 3.52 4.67
CA ASN A 98 -7.65 4.65 4.05
C ASN A 98 -7.82 5.94 4.87
N THR A 99 -9.01 6.20 5.42
CA THR A 99 -9.23 7.34 6.33
C THR A 99 -8.36 7.25 7.58
N HIS A 100 -8.20 6.06 8.17
CA HIS A 100 -7.30 5.87 9.31
C HIS A 100 -5.83 6.10 8.92
N LEU A 101 -5.40 5.61 7.74
CA LEU A 101 -4.06 5.91 7.22
C LEU A 101 -3.84 7.42 7.04
N GLN A 102 -4.81 8.13 6.49
CA GLN A 102 -4.73 9.58 6.33
C GLN A 102 -4.59 10.28 7.69
N ALA A 103 -5.35 9.86 8.70
CA ALA A 103 -5.20 10.38 10.06
C ALA A 103 -3.78 10.11 10.61
N CYS A 104 -3.23 8.90 10.41
CA CYS A 104 -1.85 8.60 10.76
C CYS A 104 -0.85 9.54 10.05
N PHE A 105 -1.06 9.82 8.76
CA PHE A 105 -0.18 10.74 8.01
C PHE A 105 -0.32 12.18 8.51
N ILE A 106 -1.53 12.65 8.79
CA ILE A 106 -1.77 13.98 9.37
C ILE A 106 -0.96 14.16 10.64
N LEU A 107 -1.00 13.18 11.54
CA LEU A 107 -0.24 13.20 12.80
C LEU A 107 1.28 13.10 12.55
N GLN A 108 1.70 12.18 11.69
CA GLN A 108 3.12 11.92 11.41
C GLN A 108 3.84 13.12 10.76
N PHE A 109 3.14 13.90 9.95
CA PHE A 109 3.70 15.06 9.24
C PHE A 109 3.23 16.42 9.79
N ASP A 110 2.46 16.43 10.89
CA ASP A 110 1.87 17.63 11.49
C ASP A 110 1.08 18.49 10.49
N LEU A 111 0.31 17.85 9.60
CA LEU A 111 -0.32 18.51 8.44
C LEU A 111 -1.43 19.50 8.84
N LEU A 112 -2.00 19.38 10.05
CA LEU A 112 -2.97 20.34 10.56
C LEU A 112 -2.34 21.71 10.84
N ARG A 113 -1.11 21.73 11.33
CA ARG A 113 -0.39 22.97 11.67
C ARG A 113 0.51 23.44 10.53
N ARG A 114 1.04 22.49 9.75
CA ARG A 114 2.04 22.73 8.71
C ARG A 114 1.63 22.02 7.41
N PRO A 115 0.58 22.49 6.72
CA PRO A 115 0.17 21.92 5.45
C PRO A 115 1.30 22.01 4.43
N GLN A 116 1.47 20.95 3.64
CA GLN A 116 2.50 20.88 2.59
C GLN A 116 1.83 21.08 1.22
N LEU A 117 1.83 22.34 0.76
CA LEU A 117 1.16 22.74 -0.47
C LEU A 117 2.09 22.64 -1.69
N ASP A 118 3.30 23.17 -1.54
CA ASP A 118 4.25 23.34 -2.65
C ASP A 118 5.07 22.08 -2.98
N LYS A 119 5.06 21.09 -2.08
CA LYS A 119 5.83 19.85 -2.21
C LYS A 119 5.04 18.65 -1.69
N PRO A 120 5.27 17.44 -2.25
CA PRO A 120 4.73 16.22 -1.67
C PRO A 120 5.35 15.95 -0.30
N PHE A 121 4.51 15.61 0.69
CA PHE A 121 4.98 14.72 1.74
C PHE A 121 5.07 13.30 1.17
N MET A 122 6.01 12.50 1.67
CA MET A 122 6.09 11.09 1.27
C MET A 122 6.37 10.21 2.47
N VAL A 123 5.67 9.08 2.50
CA VAL A 123 5.75 8.09 3.57
C VAL A 123 5.98 6.72 2.97
N ARG A 124 6.88 5.96 3.57
CA ARG A 124 6.97 4.51 3.35
C ARG A 124 6.11 3.82 4.40
N VAL A 125 5.15 3.04 3.94
CA VAL A 125 4.27 2.23 4.78
C VAL A 125 4.76 0.80 4.69
N ASN A 126 5.35 0.30 5.78
CA ASN A 126 5.73 -1.10 5.85
C ASN A 126 4.51 -1.95 6.22
N ILE A 127 4.27 -2.99 5.44
CA ILE A 127 3.17 -3.93 5.65
C ILE A 127 3.68 -5.37 5.64
N ASP A 128 3.18 -6.17 6.56
CA ASP A 128 3.52 -7.59 6.66
C ASP A 128 2.26 -8.42 6.86
N ILE A 129 2.38 -9.73 6.65
CA ILE A 129 1.34 -10.69 7.05
C ILE A 129 1.83 -11.32 8.34
N GLU A 130 1.13 -11.02 9.42
CA GLU A 130 1.44 -11.54 10.75
C GLU A 130 0.32 -12.46 11.24
N PRO A 131 0.59 -13.39 12.16
CA PRO A 131 -0.45 -14.15 12.84
C PRO A 131 -1.55 -13.25 13.41
N ALA A 132 -2.81 -13.63 13.18
CA ALA A 132 -3.95 -12.91 13.73
C ALA A 132 -4.07 -13.06 15.25
N ASP A 133 -3.59 -14.18 15.78
CA ASP A 133 -3.64 -14.52 17.20
C ASP A 133 -2.27 -14.31 17.85
N MET A 134 -2.24 -13.56 18.97
CA MET A 134 -1.00 -13.27 19.71
C MET A 134 -0.25 -14.53 20.19
N PRO A 135 -0.92 -15.60 20.67
CA PRO A 135 -0.22 -16.84 21.03
C PRO A 135 0.54 -17.45 19.85
N ASP A 136 -0.04 -17.44 18.64
CA ASP A 136 0.63 -17.95 17.44
C ASP A 136 1.84 -17.10 17.08
N PHE A 137 1.71 -15.77 17.19
CA PHE A 137 2.84 -14.85 17.04
C PHE A 137 3.98 -15.19 18.00
N PHE A 138 3.70 -15.36 19.29
CA PHE A 138 4.70 -15.70 20.29
C PHE A 138 5.33 -17.06 20.04
N ASN A 139 4.53 -18.08 19.71
CA ASN A 139 5.00 -19.43 19.41
C ASN A 139 5.99 -19.44 18.24
N ILE A 140 5.70 -18.67 17.18
CA ILE A 140 6.63 -18.46 16.06
C ILE A 140 7.91 -17.79 16.53
N PHE A 141 7.79 -16.72 17.31
CA PHE A 141 8.93 -15.93 17.78
C PHE A 141 9.90 -16.77 18.63
N ILE A 142 9.39 -17.60 19.54
CA ILE A 142 10.19 -18.48 20.39
C ILE A 142 10.56 -19.82 19.73
N ARG A 143 10.25 -19.98 18.42
CA ARG A 143 10.51 -21.18 17.62
C ARG A 143 9.90 -22.47 18.19
N GLN A 144 8.76 -22.35 18.86
CA GLN A 144 7.95 -23.50 19.25
C GLN A 144 7.20 -24.07 18.04
N THR A 145 6.91 -25.36 18.08
CA THR A 145 6.19 -26.05 17.01
C THR A 145 4.79 -25.46 16.87
N VAL A 146 4.53 -24.83 15.73
CA VAL A 146 3.18 -24.47 15.33
C VAL A 146 2.56 -25.73 14.72
N LEU A 147 1.53 -26.26 15.37
CA LEU A 147 0.95 -27.55 15.00
C LEU A 147 -0.01 -27.48 13.79
N ASP A 148 -0.44 -26.28 13.38
CA ASP A 148 -1.50 -26.10 12.39
C ASP A 148 -1.31 -24.88 11.45
N LYS A 149 -2.20 -24.78 10.45
CA LYS A 149 -2.29 -23.60 9.57
C LYS A 149 -2.72 -22.37 10.39
N ILE A 150 -1.85 -21.37 10.49
CA ILE A 150 -2.13 -20.12 11.18
C ILE A 150 -2.95 -19.18 10.29
N LYS A 151 -3.93 -18.50 10.89
CA LYS A 151 -4.64 -17.41 10.23
C LYS A 151 -3.74 -16.17 10.17
N GLY A 152 -3.37 -15.74 8.97
CA GLY A 152 -2.63 -14.49 8.75
C GLY A 152 -3.53 -13.25 8.69
N MET A 153 -2.99 -12.13 9.13
CA MET A 153 -3.60 -10.80 9.07
C MET A 153 -2.60 -9.82 8.45
N LEU A 154 -3.07 -8.99 7.51
CA LEU A 154 -2.27 -7.89 6.98
C LEU A 154 -2.13 -6.82 8.07
N GLN A 155 -0.90 -6.52 8.46
CA GLN A 155 -0.59 -5.50 9.45
C GLN A 155 0.21 -4.35 8.83
N VAL A 156 0.01 -3.15 9.38
CA VAL A 156 0.84 -1.98 9.07
C VAL A 156 1.83 -1.83 10.22
N ASN A 157 3.10 -2.09 9.92
CA ASN A 157 4.14 -2.22 10.94
C ASN A 157 4.85 -0.89 11.22
N ALA A 158 4.99 -0.05 10.20
CA ALA A 158 5.66 1.23 10.35
C ALA A 158 5.22 2.27 9.31
N PHE A 159 5.28 3.52 9.74
CA PHE A 159 5.20 4.70 8.88
C PHE A 159 6.53 5.44 8.96
N THR A 160 7.31 5.41 7.89
CA THR A 160 8.60 6.08 7.85
C THR A 160 8.52 7.26 6.89
N PRO A 161 8.61 8.51 7.39
CA PRO A 161 8.79 9.67 6.53
C PRO A 161 10.01 9.51 5.62
N VAL A 162 9.85 9.79 4.34
CA VAL A 162 10.97 9.79 3.40
C VAL A 162 11.73 11.11 3.55
N THR A 163 13.05 11.02 3.73
CA THR A 163 13.89 12.20 3.96
C THR A 163 13.93 13.11 2.73
N PRO A 164 14.14 14.43 2.90
CA PRO A 164 14.27 15.36 1.77
C PRO A 164 15.34 14.94 0.74
N ALA A 165 16.44 14.34 1.19
CA ALA A 165 17.48 13.81 0.30
C ALA A 165 16.95 12.66 -0.57
N ALA A 166 16.29 11.68 0.05
CA ALA A 166 15.64 10.59 -0.70
C ALA A 166 14.48 11.10 -1.59
N MET A 167 13.88 12.24 -1.23
CA MET A 167 12.87 12.92 -2.04
C MET A 167 13.47 13.66 -3.24
N ALA A 168 14.71 14.14 -3.16
CA ALA A 168 15.39 14.76 -4.29
C ALA A 168 15.59 13.73 -5.42
N ASP A 169 15.91 12.50 -5.03
CA ASP A 169 16.07 11.33 -5.90
C ASP A 169 14.73 10.67 -6.31
N LEU A 170 13.60 11.35 -6.09
CA LEU A 170 12.33 10.87 -6.62
C LEU A 170 12.43 10.70 -8.12
N ARG A 171 12.20 9.46 -8.57
CA ARG A 171 11.98 9.13 -9.98
C ARG A 171 10.94 10.09 -10.54
N GLN A 172 11.17 10.60 -11.75
CA GLN A 172 10.31 11.58 -12.43
C GLN A 172 8.82 11.21 -12.36
N MET A 173 8.49 9.92 -12.49
CA MET A 173 7.13 9.40 -12.32
C MET A 173 6.45 9.82 -11.00
N ARG A 174 7.13 9.75 -9.86
CA ARG A 174 6.53 10.11 -8.56
C ARG A 174 6.17 11.60 -8.54
N LYS A 175 7.02 12.44 -9.14
CA LYS A 175 6.76 13.87 -9.32
C LYS A 175 5.55 14.08 -10.23
N ASP A 176 5.41 13.30 -11.30
CA ASP A 176 4.28 13.36 -12.23
C ASP A 176 2.96 12.96 -11.54
N ILE A 177 2.93 11.82 -10.82
CA ILE A 177 1.76 11.37 -10.05
C ILE A 177 1.31 12.44 -9.06
N TRP A 178 2.27 13.04 -8.33
CA TRP A 178 1.95 14.10 -7.38
C TRP A 178 1.37 15.33 -8.08
N ARG A 179 1.97 15.79 -9.18
CA ARG A 179 1.48 16.96 -9.95
C ARG A 179 0.08 16.71 -10.49
N GLU A 180 -0.16 15.56 -11.12
CA GLU A 180 -1.49 15.21 -11.63
C GLU A 180 -2.55 15.16 -10.53
N THR A 181 -2.20 14.62 -9.36
CA THR A 181 -3.09 14.57 -8.19
C THR A 181 -3.36 15.97 -7.65
N ARG A 182 -2.31 16.79 -7.49
CA ARG A 182 -2.38 18.18 -7.02
C ARG A 182 -3.23 19.03 -7.95
N ASP A 183 -3.03 18.93 -9.27
CA ASP A 183 -3.81 19.64 -10.29
C ASP A 183 -5.27 19.20 -10.28
N SER A 184 -5.53 17.89 -10.11
CA SER A 184 -6.89 17.37 -9.99
C SER A 184 -7.59 17.90 -8.75
N ALA A 185 -6.92 17.92 -7.59
CA ALA A 185 -7.43 18.51 -6.35
C ALA A 185 -7.72 20.02 -6.51
N HIS A 186 -6.82 20.76 -7.17
CA HIS A 186 -7.01 22.18 -7.46
C HIS A 186 -8.25 22.45 -8.33
N LYS A 187 -8.49 21.63 -9.36
CA LYS A 187 -9.64 21.77 -10.28
C LYS A 187 -10.98 21.61 -9.57
N VAL A 188 -11.03 20.81 -8.50
CA VAL A 188 -12.25 20.59 -7.70
C VAL A 188 -12.34 21.49 -6.46
N GLY A 189 -11.44 22.47 -6.32
CA GLY A 189 -11.49 23.50 -5.26
C GLY A 189 -10.62 23.22 -4.02
N PHE A 190 -9.91 22.11 -3.96
CA PHE A 190 -9.06 21.71 -2.83
C PHE A 190 -7.63 22.28 -2.95
N LYS A 191 -7.51 23.60 -3.09
CA LYS A 191 -6.21 24.28 -3.27
C LYS A 191 -5.34 24.32 -2.01
N ASN A 192 -5.97 24.28 -0.85
CA ASN A 192 -5.30 24.39 0.45
C ASN A 192 -5.05 23.04 1.12
N ASP A 193 -5.39 21.94 0.44
CA ASP A 193 -5.28 20.59 0.96
C ASP A 193 -3.85 20.07 0.78
N SER A 194 -3.37 19.19 1.66
CA SER A 194 -2.05 18.58 1.47
C SER A 194 -2.15 17.36 0.56
N VAL A 195 -1.26 17.25 -0.42
CA VAL A 195 -1.17 16.10 -1.33
C VAL A 195 0.21 15.49 -1.21
N GLY A 196 0.25 14.19 -0.95
CA GLY A 196 1.47 13.42 -0.77
C GLY A 196 1.45 12.09 -1.49
N LEU A 197 2.47 11.28 -1.23
CA LEU A 197 2.64 9.95 -1.82
C LEU A 197 2.90 8.92 -0.72
N ALA A 198 2.18 7.81 -0.75
CA ALA A 198 2.46 6.65 0.09
C ALA A 198 3.12 5.55 -0.74
N GLU A 199 4.34 5.15 -0.36
CA GLU A 199 5.01 3.95 -0.86
C GLU A 199 4.69 2.80 0.08
N ILE A 200 3.82 1.90 -0.34
CA ILE A 200 3.30 0.80 0.49
C ILE A 200 3.92 -0.50 0.00
N GLY A 201 4.59 -1.22 0.88
CA GLY A 201 5.21 -2.49 0.53
C GLY A 201 5.70 -3.24 1.77
N ASN A 202 6.11 -4.48 1.54
CA ASN A 202 6.68 -5.32 2.57
C ASN A 202 8.20 -5.15 2.58
N ALA A 203 8.82 -4.93 3.74
CA ALA A 203 10.27 -4.71 3.86
C ALA A 203 11.12 -5.87 3.31
N ALA A 204 10.64 -7.11 3.42
CA ALA A 204 11.28 -8.30 2.85
C ALA A 204 11.07 -8.43 1.33
N SER A 205 10.17 -7.64 0.75
CA SER A 205 9.91 -7.61 -0.69
C SER A 205 10.40 -6.29 -1.30
N GLU A 206 11.06 -6.35 -2.46
CA GLU A 206 11.34 -5.12 -3.24
C GLU A 206 10.08 -4.57 -3.92
N GLN A 207 8.89 -5.12 -3.64
CA GLN A 207 7.65 -4.75 -4.27
C GLN A 207 6.94 -3.67 -3.47
N THR A 208 6.83 -2.48 -4.06
CA THR A 208 6.08 -1.38 -3.49
C THR A 208 5.01 -0.88 -4.47
N ILE A 209 3.90 -0.42 -3.92
CA ILE A 209 2.89 0.38 -4.63
C ILE A 209 3.12 1.82 -4.22
N THR A 210 3.20 2.73 -5.19
CA THR A 210 3.08 4.16 -4.91
C THR A 210 1.65 4.60 -5.14
N ALA A 211 1.00 5.17 -4.13
CA ALA A 211 -0.36 5.69 -4.21
C ALA A 211 -0.40 7.17 -3.82
N PRO A 212 -1.13 8.02 -4.56
CA PRO A 212 -1.33 9.41 -4.18
C PRO A 212 -2.26 9.51 -2.98
N VAL A 213 -1.91 10.38 -2.03
CA VAL A 213 -2.70 10.65 -0.84
C VAL A 213 -3.17 12.10 -0.88
N HIS A 214 -4.48 12.31 -0.77
CA HIS A 214 -5.09 13.63 -0.64
C HIS A 214 -5.67 13.77 0.77
N ILE A 215 -5.11 14.70 1.54
CA ILE A 215 -5.54 15.02 2.91
C ILE A 215 -6.48 16.21 2.86
N LYS A 216 -7.74 15.96 3.23
CA LYS A 216 -8.83 16.93 3.30
C LYS A 216 -8.99 17.50 4.70
#